data_AF-E4U311-F1
#
_entry.id   AF-E4U311-F1
#
_cell.length_a   1.000
_cell.length_b   1.000
_cell.length_c   1.000
_cell.angle_alpha   90.00
_cell.angle_beta   90.00
_cell.angle_gamma   90.00
#
_symmetry.space_group_name_H-M   'P 1'
#
loop_
_entity.id
_entity.type
_entity.pdbx_description
1 polymer ?
#
loop_
_entity_poly.entity_id
_entity_poly.type
_entity_poly.pdbx_seq_one_letter_code
_entity_poly.pdbx_strand_id
1 'polypeptide(L)'
;MGKRFLISAIAVLTLSTAASAAGQYDLKDNMLKLNTYMKTMQAGFIEGDKQKALHAAEALGVESEKLLGNEEMMRNKLPKDKAHKARIASTSAHLIADNVEIIKTSMDNVRRDTAQNAYLDIQRACMRCHNLVRDW
;
A
#
# COMPACT_ATOMS: atom_id res chain seq x y z
N MET A 1 -49.98 -42.56 -22.49
CA MET A 1 -49.08 -42.87 -21.35
C MET A 1 -47.72 -42.25 -21.63
N GLY A 2 -47.23 -41.34 -20.78
CA GLY A 2 -45.92 -40.71 -20.97
C GLY A 2 -45.71 -39.42 -20.16
N LYS A 3 -45.58 -39.59 -18.83
CA LYS A 3 -44.83 -38.77 -17.84
C LYS A 3 -44.50 -37.31 -18.23
N ARG A 4 -45.16 -36.30 -17.65
CA ARG A 4 -44.71 -35.55 -16.45
C ARG A 4 -43.19 -35.24 -16.44
N PHE A 5 -42.79 -33.97 -16.48
CA PHE A 5 -42.36 -33.23 -15.28
C PHE A 5 -41.97 -31.78 -15.64
N LEU A 6 -42.57 -30.86 -14.88
CA LEU A 6 -42.18 -29.47 -14.71
C LEU A 6 -40.69 -29.36 -14.35
N ILE A 7 -39.93 -28.50 -15.03
CA ILE A 7 -38.85 -27.72 -14.40
C ILE A 7 -38.79 -26.34 -15.08
N SER A 8 -39.63 -25.43 -14.60
CA SER A 8 -39.23 -24.02 -14.48
C SER A 8 -38.31 -23.94 -13.26
N ALA A 9 -37.04 -23.57 -13.45
CA ALA A 9 -36.17 -23.16 -12.35
C ALA A 9 -35.07 -22.23 -12.86
N ILE A 10 -35.37 -20.93 -12.84
CA ILE A 10 -34.54 -19.87 -12.25
C ILE A 10 -33.05 -19.94 -12.63
N ALA A 11 -32.70 -19.39 -13.79
CA ALA A 11 -31.35 -18.89 -14.04
C ALA A 11 -31.21 -17.47 -13.45
N VAL A 12 -31.32 -17.35 -12.12
CA VAL A 12 -30.75 -16.19 -11.41
C VAL A 12 -29.29 -16.53 -11.21
N LEU A 13 -28.51 -16.33 -12.27
CA LEU A 13 -27.05 -16.31 -12.15
C LEU A 13 -26.73 -15.07 -11.33
N THR A 14 -26.30 -15.35 -10.10
CA THR A 14 -25.87 -14.41 -9.07
C THR A 14 -24.79 -13.47 -9.58
N LEU A 15 -25.22 -12.33 -10.13
CA LEU A 15 -24.37 -11.20 -10.50
C LEU A 15 -23.98 -10.40 -9.24
N SER A 16 -23.33 -11.04 -8.26
CA SER A 16 -23.09 -10.42 -6.95
C SER A 16 -21.63 -10.40 -6.49
N THR A 17 -20.66 -10.76 -7.34
CA THR A 17 -19.23 -10.77 -6.95
C THR A 17 -18.36 -9.73 -7.68
N ALA A 18 -18.87 -9.00 -8.67
CA ALA A 18 -18.06 -8.08 -9.46
C ALA A 18 -17.71 -6.76 -8.73
N ALA A 19 -18.53 -6.29 -7.78
CA ALA A 19 -18.33 -5.00 -7.13
C ALA A 19 -17.13 -4.96 -6.16
N SER A 20 -16.70 -6.12 -5.64
CA SER A 20 -15.56 -6.21 -4.72
C SER A 20 -14.20 -6.29 -5.43
N ALA A 21 -14.20 -6.64 -6.72
CA ALA A 21 -12.96 -6.82 -7.49
C ALA A 21 -12.31 -5.47 -7.86
N ALA A 22 -13.11 -4.44 -8.16
CA ALA A 22 -12.60 -3.14 -8.59
C ALA A 22 -11.77 -2.43 -7.50
N GLY A 23 -12.23 -2.43 -6.25
CA GLY A 23 -11.51 -1.82 -5.13
C GLY A 23 -10.23 -2.55 -4.72
N GLN A 24 -10.20 -3.89 -4.88
CA GLN A 24 -9.01 -4.70 -4.63
C GLN A 24 -7.95 -4.54 -5.74
N TYR A 25 -8.39 -4.41 -6.99
CA TYR A 25 -7.49 -4.19 -8.13
C TYR A 25 -6.76 -2.83 -8.00
N ASP A 26 -7.51 -1.76 -7.69
CA ASP A 26 -6.97 -0.43 -7.44
C ASP A 26 -5.95 -0.43 -6.28
N LEU A 27 -6.25 -1.10 -5.15
CA LEU A 27 -5.31 -1.16 -4.03
C LEU A 27 -4.00 -1.89 -4.39
N LYS A 28 -4.07 -2.97 -5.18
CA LYS A 28 -2.87 -3.72 -5.61
C LYS A 28 -1.96 -2.87 -6.48
N ASP A 29 -2.51 -2.17 -7.46
CA ASP A 29 -1.75 -1.31 -8.37
C ASP A 29 -1.11 -0.13 -7.63
N ASN A 30 -1.85 0.45 -6.69
CA ASN A 30 -1.33 1.46 -5.77
C ASN A 30 -0.13 0.96 -4.95
N MET A 31 -0.18 -0.28 -4.43
CA MET A 31 0.96 -0.85 -3.70
C MET A 31 2.16 -1.15 -4.62
N LEU A 32 1.94 -1.54 -5.88
CA LEU A 32 3.01 -1.69 -6.87
C LEU A 32 3.69 -0.35 -7.18
N LYS A 33 2.91 0.74 -7.24
CA LYS A 33 3.43 2.10 -7.39
C LYS A 33 4.33 2.48 -6.21
N LEU A 34 3.88 2.27 -4.96
CA LEU A 34 4.71 2.52 -3.77
C LEU A 34 6.01 1.70 -3.78
N ASN A 35 5.94 0.42 -4.15
CA ASN A 35 7.12 -0.44 -4.29
C ASN A 35 8.10 0.06 -5.37
N THR A 36 7.59 0.69 -6.43
CA THR A 36 8.44 1.28 -7.47
C THR A 36 9.25 2.44 -6.90
N TYR A 37 8.65 3.31 -6.08
CA TYR A 37 9.40 4.37 -5.39
C TYR A 37 10.47 3.80 -4.45
N MET A 38 10.15 2.73 -3.71
CA MET A 38 11.15 2.07 -2.86
C MET A 38 12.35 1.56 -3.65
N LYS A 39 12.12 0.89 -4.78
CA LYS A 39 13.20 0.41 -5.65
C LYS A 39 14.03 1.54 -6.25
N THR A 40 13.37 2.60 -6.71
CA THR A 40 14.07 3.79 -7.24
C THR A 40 14.91 4.47 -6.17
N MET A 41 14.39 4.57 -4.94
CA MET A 41 15.11 5.15 -3.81
C MET A 41 16.35 4.32 -3.46
N GLN A 42 16.20 2.99 -3.37
CA GLN A 42 17.30 2.07 -3.13
C GLN A 42 18.37 2.18 -4.22
N ALA A 43 17.97 2.24 -5.48
CA ALA A 43 18.89 2.42 -6.60
C ALA A 43 19.66 3.74 -6.48
N GLY A 44 18.99 4.85 -6.13
CA GLY A 44 19.66 6.13 -5.87
C GLY A 44 20.69 6.04 -4.75
N PHE A 45 20.38 5.35 -3.64
CA PHE A 45 21.35 5.11 -2.58
C PHE A 45 22.55 4.27 -3.03
N ILE A 46 22.36 3.23 -3.87
CA ILE A 46 23.45 2.36 -4.34
C ILE A 46 24.34 3.10 -5.34
N GLU A 47 23.74 3.83 -6.27
CA GLU A 47 24.42 4.57 -7.34
C GLU A 47 25.11 5.84 -6.83
N GLY A 48 24.78 6.30 -5.61
CA GLY A 48 25.22 7.60 -5.10
C GLY A 48 24.46 8.78 -5.70
N ASP A 49 23.33 8.52 -6.37
CA ASP A 49 22.44 9.55 -6.91
C ASP A 49 21.47 10.05 -5.83
N LYS A 50 21.90 11.12 -5.15
CA LYS A 50 21.14 11.81 -4.12
C LYS A 50 19.77 12.28 -4.61
N GLN A 51 19.68 12.83 -5.83
CA GLN A 51 18.43 13.43 -6.31
C GLN A 51 17.42 12.35 -6.68
N LYS A 52 17.87 11.25 -7.28
CA LYS A 52 17.04 10.08 -7.53
C LYS A 52 16.46 9.49 -6.23
N ALA A 53 17.27 9.38 -5.19
CA ALA A 53 16.80 8.91 -3.89
C ALA A 53 15.80 9.90 -3.25
N LEU A 54 16.11 11.20 -3.28
CA LEU A 54 15.26 12.24 -2.69
C LEU A 54 13.89 12.34 -3.37
N HIS A 55 13.87 12.44 -4.70
CA HIS A 55 12.60 12.52 -5.45
C HIS A 55 11.74 11.28 -5.25
N ALA A 56 12.35 10.09 -5.17
CA ALA A 56 11.62 8.86 -4.88
C ALA A 56 11.05 8.85 -3.45
N ALA A 57 11.78 9.38 -2.47
CA ALA A 57 11.31 9.51 -1.09
C ALA A 57 10.12 10.47 -0.98
N GLU A 58 10.22 11.65 -1.59
CA GLU A 58 9.13 12.64 -1.58
C GLU A 58 7.87 12.09 -2.27
N ALA A 59 8.03 11.46 -3.44
CA ALA A 59 6.91 10.84 -4.15
C ALA A 59 6.28 9.69 -3.34
N LEU A 60 7.09 8.88 -2.66
CA LEU A 60 6.60 7.84 -1.78
C LEU A 60 5.76 8.42 -0.63
N GLY A 61 6.27 9.44 0.07
CA GLY A 61 5.59 10.03 1.22
C GLY A 61 4.24 10.64 0.86
N VAL A 62 4.19 11.43 -0.23
CA VAL A 62 2.95 12.04 -0.73
C VAL A 62 1.93 10.96 -1.10
N GLU A 63 2.35 9.95 -1.86
CA GLU A 63 1.42 8.93 -2.35
C GLU A 63 0.99 7.97 -1.23
N SER A 64 1.88 7.64 -0.28
CA SER A 64 1.51 6.81 0.88
C SER A 64 0.49 7.53 1.76
N GLU A 65 0.66 8.82 2.03
CA GLU A 65 -0.27 9.59 2.84
C GLU A 65 -1.64 9.71 2.15
N LYS A 66 -1.65 10.01 0.86
CA LYS A 66 -2.88 10.07 0.05
C LYS A 66 -3.65 8.75 0.04
N LEU A 67 -2.94 7.63 -0.10
CA LEU A 67 -3.56 6.31 -0.24
C LEU A 67 -3.97 5.70 1.09
N LEU A 68 -3.15 5.88 2.12
CA LEU A 68 -3.22 5.10 3.36
C LEU A 68 -3.48 5.96 4.60
N GLY A 69 -3.17 7.26 4.58
CA GLY A 69 -3.21 8.15 5.75
C GLY A 69 -4.61 8.41 6.31
N ASN A 70 -5.66 8.30 5.49
CA ASN A 70 -7.03 8.41 5.96
C ASN A 70 -7.60 7.06 6.41
N GLU A 71 -7.74 6.88 7.73
CA GLU A 71 -8.25 5.64 8.34
C GLU A 71 -9.67 5.28 7.86
N GLU A 72 -10.56 6.25 7.72
CA GLU A 72 -11.94 6.01 7.27
C GLU A 72 -11.98 5.53 5.81
N MET A 73 -11.19 6.17 4.93
CA MET A 73 -11.03 5.74 3.55
C MET A 73 -10.48 4.31 3.49
N MET A 74 -9.47 4.01 4.31
CA MET A 74 -8.88 2.67 4.35
C MET A 74 -9.83 1.61 4.89
N ARG A 75 -10.69 1.96 5.84
CA ARG A 75 -11.75 1.07 6.35
C ARG A 75 -12.68 0.59 5.22
N ASN A 76 -12.96 1.46 4.26
CA ASN A 76 -13.81 1.16 3.09
C ASN A 76 -13.07 0.40 1.97
N LYS A 77 -11.73 0.49 1.92
CA LYS A 77 -10.90 -0.22 0.93
C LYS A 77 -10.50 -1.63 1.38
N LEU A 78 -10.51 -1.90 2.68
CA LEU A 78 -10.18 -3.22 3.22
C LEU A 78 -11.38 -4.19 3.14
N PRO A 79 -11.12 -5.52 3.08
CA PRO A 79 -12.15 -6.53 3.30
C PRO A 79 -12.90 -6.31 4.62
N LYS A 80 -14.20 -6.64 4.67
CA LYS A 80 -15.07 -6.34 5.83
C LYS A 80 -14.53 -6.90 7.15
N ASP A 81 -13.98 -8.11 7.13
CA ASP A 81 -13.35 -8.79 8.25
C ASP A 81 -12.03 -8.12 8.70
N LYS A 82 -11.41 -7.32 7.84
CA LYS A 82 -10.14 -6.61 8.07
C LYS A 82 -10.31 -5.10 8.26
N ALA A 83 -11.52 -4.56 8.12
CA ALA A 83 -11.79 -3.13 8.22
C ALA A 83 -11.33 -2.51 9.56
N HIS A 84 -11.36 -3.27 10.65
CA HIS A 84 -10.85 -2.86 11.97
C HIS A 84 -9.33 -2.59 11.98
N LYS A 85 -8.60 -3.11 10.99
CA LYS A 85 -7.15 -2.93 10.85
C LYS A 85 -6.78 -1.65 10.07
N ALA A 86 -7.74 -0.84 9.63
CA ALA A 86 -7.47 0.37 8.85
C ALA A 86 -6.48 1.35 9.53
N ARG A 87 -6.54 1.46 10.86
CA ARG A 87 -5.59 2.27 11.65
C ARG A 87 -4.13 1.87 11.47
N ILE A 88 -3.88 0.59 11.20
CA ILE A 88 -2.52 0.08 10.94
C ILE A 88 -1.98 0.68 9.65
N ALA A 89 -2.81 0.79 8.61
CA ALA A 89 -2.41 1.40 7.34
C ALA A 89 -2.11 2.89 7.49
N SER A 90 -2.98 3.66 8.16
CA SER A 90 -2.75 5.10 8.38
C SER A 90 -1.54 5.38 9.25
N THR A 91 -1.33 4.58 10.31
CA THR A 91 -0.12 4.68 11.14
C THR A 91 1.14 4.40 10.32
N SER A 92 1.11 3.37 9.46
CA SER A 92 2.23 3.10 8.56
C SER A 92 2.47 4.23 7.56
N ALA A 93 1.42 4.90 7.06
CA ALA A 93 1.55 6.06 6.17
C ALA A 93 2.30 7.22 6.86
N HIS A 94 1.93 7.55 8.10
CA HIS A 94 2.59 8.59 8.86
C HIS A 94 4.05 8.24 9.18
N LEU A 95 4.33 6.99 9.57
CA LEU A 95 5.71 6.52 9.76
C LEU A 95 6.55 6.64 8.48
N ILE A 96 5.95 6.39 7.31
CA ILE A 96 6.63 6.60 6.02
C ILE A 96 6.92 8.10 5.84
N ALA A 97 5.95 8.98 6.05
CA ALA A 97 6.11 10.42 5.91
C ALA A 97 7.19 10.98 6.86
N ASP A 98 7.19 10.58 8.12
CA ASP A 98 8.20 11.00 9.11
C ASP A 98 9.62 10.61 8.67
N ASN A 99 9.79 9.38 8.17
CA ASN A 99 11.09 8.92 7.68
C ASN A 99 11.51 9.60 6.36
N VAL A 100 10.55 10.00 5.52
CA VAL A 100 10.83 10.81 4.33
C VAL A 100 11.40 12.17 4.75
N GLU A 101 10.90 12.81 5.81
CA GLU A 101 11.48 14.05 6.33
C GLU A 101 12.89 13.85 6.91
N ILE A 102 13.15 12.71 7.56
CA ILE A 102 14.51 12.36 7.99
C ILE A 102 15.43 12.22 6.78
N ILE A 103 15.00 11.54 5.71
CA ILE A 103 15.77 11.42 4.46
C ILE A 103 16.07 12.81 3.91
N LYS A 104 15.05 13.65 3.67
CA LYS A 104 15.19 15.01 3.12
C LYS A 104 16.22 15.83 3.87
N THR A 105 16.19 15.77 5.20
CA THR A 105 17.09 16.54 6.06
C THR A 105 18.47 15.91 6.24
N SER A 106 18.71 14.67 5.80
CA SER A 106 19.94 13.89 6.03
C SER A 106 20.71 13.54 4.75
N MET A 107 20.45 14.21 3.63
CA MET A 107 21.10 13.88 2.35
C MET A 107 22.51 14.48 2.17
N ASP A 108 23.16 15.02 3.20
CA ASP A 108 24.56 15.42 3.11
C ASP A 108 25.49 14.19 3.26
N ASN A 109 26.76 14.32 2.88
CA ASN A 109 27.71 13.20 2.90
C ASN A 109 28.00 12.66 4.30
N VAL A 110 27.78 13.46 5.35
CA VAL A 110 28.05 13.08 6.74
C VAL A 110 26.88 12.25 7.31
N ARG A 111 25.67 12.54 6.86
CA ARG A 111 24.42 11.94 7.37
C ARG A 111 23.77 10.94 6.42
N ARG A 112 24.49 10.52 5.38
CA ARG A 112 23.98 9.57 4.39
C ARG A 112 23.55 8.24 5.02
N ASP A 113 24.24 7.78 6.06
CA ASP A 113 23.87 6.62 6.87
C ASP A 113 22.52 6.81 7.57
N THR A 114 22.24 8.01 8.08
CA THR A 114 20.97 8.39 8.69
C THR A 114 19.83 8.31 7.67
N ALA A 115 20.04 8.84 6.45
CA ALA A 115 19.06 8.70 5.37
C ALA A 115 18.82 7.24 4.98
N GLN A 116 19.88 6.42 4.92
CA GLN A 116 19.75 4.99 4.62
C GLN A 116 19.02 4.22 5.74
N ASN A 117 19.26 4.56 7.01
CA ASN A 117 18.53 3.99 8.13
C ASN A 117 17.04 4.34 8.10
N ALA A 118 16.70 5.58 7.78
CA ALA A 118 15.31 6.00 7.59
C ALA A 118 14.63 5.24 6.44
N TYR A 119 15.35 4.95 5.34
CA TYR A 119 14.84 4.04 4.30
C TYR A 119 14.54 2.63 4.82
N LEU A 120 15.38 2.07 5.70
CA LEU A 120 15.09 0.78 6.34
C LEU A 120 13.88 0.87 7.28
N ASP A 121 13.68 2.00 7.97
CA ASP A 121 12.49 2.23 8.79
C ASP A 121 11.20 2.32 7.96
N ILE A 122 11.26 2.93 6.77
CA ILE A 122 10.17 2.88 5.78
C ILE A 122 9.88 1.42 5.39
N GLN A 123 10.90 0.61 5.11
CA GLN A 123 10.70 -0.81 4.80
C GLN A 123 10.03 -1.55 5.96
N ARG A 124 10.45 -1.29 7.21
CA ARG A 124 9.82 -1.87 8.41
C ARG A 124 8.36 -1.45 8.54
N ALA A 125 8.02 -0.19 8.25
CA ALA A 125 6.64 0.30 8.27
C ALA A 125 5.76 -0.42 7.23
N CYS A 126 6.28 -0.63 6.02
CA CYS A 126 5.63 -1.41 4.96
C CYS A 126 5.40 -2.88 5.40
N MET A 127 6.45 -3.54 5.91
CA MET A 127 6.36 -4.94 6.34
C MET A 127 5.42 -5.12 7.52
N ARG A 128 5.42 -4.21 8.49
CA ARG A 128 4.49 -4.22 9.62
C ARG A 128 3.03 -4.20 9.13
N CYS A 129 2.70 -3.30 8.19
CA CYS A 129 1.36 -3.25 7.61
C CYS A 129 1.03 -4.56 6.88
N HIS A 130 1.93 -5.08 6.05
CA HIS A 130 1.69 -6.33 5.32
C HIS A 130 1.48 -7.53 6.26
N ASN A 131 2.32 -7.69 7.29
CA ASN A 131 2.21 -8.81 8.22
C ASN A 131 0.92 -8.74 9.05
N LEU A 132 0.54 -7.54 9.50
CA LEU A 132 -0.63 -7.39 10.38
C LEU A 132 -1.95 -7.28 9.64
N VAL A 133 -1.97 -6.75 8.41
CA VAL A 133 -3.20 -6.53 7.63
C VAL A 133 -3.42 -7.66 6.62
N ARG A 134 -2.38 -8.10 5.91
CA ARG A 134 -2.54 -9.13 4.87
C ARG A 134 -2.53 -10.54 5.44
N ASP A 135 -2.01 -10.73 6.66
CA ASP A 135 -1.95 -12.02 7.37
C ASP A 135 -1.43 -13.12 6.43
N TRP A 136 -0.12 -13.07 6.12
CA TRP A 136 0.55 -14.08 5.29
C TRP A 136 0.50 -15.47 5.93
#